data_AF-A0AAD6ZDP4-F1
#
_entry.id   AF-A0AAD6ZDP4-F1
#
_cell.length_a   1.000
_cell.length_b   1.000
_cell.length_c   1.000
_cell.angle_alpha   90.00
_cell.angle_beta   90.00
_cell.angle_gamma   90.00
#
_symmetry.space_group_name_H-M   'P 1'
#
loop_
_entity.id
_entity.type
_entity.pdbx_description
1 polymer ?
#
loop_
_entity_poly.entity_id
_entity_poly.type
_entity_poly.pdbx_seq_one_letter_code
_entity_poly.pdbx_strand_id
1 'polypeptide(L)' 'LNFVWAILHTYRGSINELGSLAFFFAPMEKKRLSNDQPDYHSLVAALGQILHGLLLNAWSREYGFSSFKLFADSKLKAA' A
#
# COMPACT_ATOMS: atom_id res chain seq x y z
N LEU A 1 8.30 21.28 5.84
CA LEU A 1 7.40 20.12 6.06
C LEU A 1 7.78 19.05 5.05
N ASN A 2 8.03 17.81 5.46
CA ASN A 2 8.37 16.71 4.55
C ASN A 2 7.08 16.21 3.87
N PHE A 3 7.09 15.99 2.56
CA PHE A 3 5.92 15.51 1.79
C PHE A 3 5.33 14.22 2.36
N VAL A 4 6.19 13.32 2.84
CA VAL A 4 5.79 12.04 3.46
C VAL A 4 4.99 12.25 4.74
N TRP A 5 5.37 13.24 5.55
CA TRP A 5 4.61 13.61 6.75
C TRP A 5 3.31 14.34 6.40
N ALA A 6 3.30 15.15 5.33
CA ALA A 6 2.06 15.75 4.84
C ALA A 6 1.04 14.68 4.42
N ILE A 7 1.48 13.64 3.71
CA ILE A 7 0.63 12.47 3.39
C ILE A 7 0.10 11.83 4.67
N LEU A 8 0.95 11.58 5.66
CA LEU A 8 0.52 11.00 6.92
C LEU A 8 -0.54 11.87 7.59
N HIS A 9 -0.33 13.18 7.74
CA HIS A 9 -1.29 14.05 8.42
C HIS A 9 -2.62 14.19 7.68
N THR A 10 -2.59 14.24 6.35
CA THR A 10 -3.80 14.37 5.54
C THR A 10 -4.62 13.08 5.49
N TYR A 11 -3.96 11.93 5.42
CA TYR A 11 -4.61 10.63 5.15
C TYR A 11 -4.49 9.62 6.31
N ARG A 12 -4.08 10.06 7.52
CA ARG A 12 -3.96 9.17 8.70
C ARG A 12 -5.25 8.39 8.92
N GLY A 13 -6.38 9.10 8.98
CA GLY A 13 -7.72 8.57 9.26
C GLY A 13 -7.77 7.69 10.51
N SER A 14 -8.74 6.78 10.54
CA SER A 14 -8.91 5.80 11.64
C SER A 14 -8.87 4.36 11.15
N ILE A 15 -8.60 3.41 12.05
CA ILE A 15 -8.57 1.97 11.72
C ILE A 15 -9.92 1.49 11.13
N ASN A 16 -11.03 2.14 11.48
CA ASN A 16 -12.37 1.80 10.98
C ASN A 16 -12.71 2.47 9.65
N GLU A 17 -11.86 3.38 9.16
CA GLU A 17 -12.05 4.10 7.91
C GLU A 17 -11.32 3.37 6.79
N LEU A 18 -12.10 2.68 5.94
CA LEU A 18 -11.58 1.93 4.81
C LEU A 18 -10.76 2.84 3.89
N GLY A 19 -9.52 2.45 3.62
CA GLY A 19 -8.62 3.20 2.75
C GLY A 19 -7.76 4.26 3.46
N SER A 20 -7.96 4.48 4.77
CA SER A 20 -7.05 5.32 5.55
C SER A 20 -5.69 4.64 5.76
N LEU A 21 -4.65 5.44 6.05
CA LEU A 21 -3.35 4.88 6.40
C LEU A 21 -3.40 4.05 7.68
N ALA A 22 -4.20 4.45 8.68
CA ALA A 22 -4.40 3.67 9.90
C ALA A 22 -5.04 2.30 9.64
N PHE A 23 -6.00 2.22 8.70
CA PHE A 23 -6.58 0.96 8.25
C PHE A 23 -5.51 0.04 7.65
N PHE A 24 -4.61 0.55 6.81
CA PHE A 24 -3.54 -0.25 6.21
C PHE A 24 -2.39 -0.60 7.17
N PHE A 25 -2.05 0.28 8.12
CA PHE A 25 -1.00 0.01 9.09
C PHE A 25 -1.35 -1.12 10.08
N ALA A 26 -2.65 -1.35 10.34
CA ALA A 26 -3.11 -2.40 11.24
C ALA A 26 -2.71 -3.81 10.79
N PRO A 27 -3.04 -4.30 9.56
CA PRO A 27 -2.64 -5.62 9.09
C PRO A 27 -1.13 -5.74 8.83
N MET A 28 -0.42 -4.62 8.64
CA MET A 28 1.04 -4.61 8.48
C MET A 28 1.80 -4.63 9.81
N GLU A 29 1.10 -4.67 10.95
CA GLU A 29 1.66 -4.52 12.31
C GLU A 29 2.46 -3.22 12.53
N LYS A 30 2.19 -2.20 11.71
CA LYS A 30 2.88 -0.90 11.72
C LYS A 30 2.13 0.17 12.50
N LYS A 31 1.39 -0.20 13.55
CA LYS A 31 0.56 0.73 14.37
C LYS A 31 1.35 1.94 14.92
N ARG A 32 2.65 1.78 15.16
CA ARG A 32 3.55 2.87 15.64
C ARG A 32 3.73 4.00 14.61
N LEU A 33 3.45 3.74 13.33
CA LEU A 33 3.48 4.75 12.27
C LEU A 33 2.29 5.71 12.31
N SER A 34 1.25 5.40 13.10
CA SER A 34 0.10 6.29 13.33
C SER A 34 0.37 7.37 14.38
N ASN A 35 1.57 7.44 14.96
CA ASN A 35 1.96 8.48 15.91
C ASN A 35 2.31 9.80 15.21
N ASP A 36 2.45 10.88 15.98
CA ASP A 36 2.66 12.24 15.44
C ASP A 36 4.01 12.46 14.77
N GLN A 37 5.02 11.66 15.12
CA GLN A 37 6.34 11.78 14.53
C GLN A 37 7.00 10.40 14.35
N PRO A 38 6.52 9.61 13.38
CA PRO A 38 7.08 8.29 13.13
C PRO A 38 8.41 8.39 12.38
N ASP A 39 9.22 7.34 12.50
CA ASP A 39 10.47 7.21 11.74
C ASP A 39 10.20 7.36 10.24
N TYR A 40 10.97 8.25 9.60
CA TYR A 40 10.78 8.63 8.20
C TYR A 40 10.95 7.45 7.25
N HIS A 41 12.03 6.67 7.40
CA HIS A 41 12.32 5.55 6.51
C HIS A 41 11.27 4.45 6.64
N SER A 42 10.83 4.16 7.86
CA SER A 42 9.77 3.20 8.12
C SER A 42 8.44 3.63 7.52
N LEU A 43 8.12 4.93 7.54
CA LEU A 43 6.92 5.49 6.93
C LEU A 43 6.97 5.43 5.40
N VAL A 44 8.10 5.81 4.78
CA VAL A 44 8.30 5.67 3.33
C VAL A 44 8.14 4.22 2.88
N ALA A 45 8.79 3.29 3.58
CA ALA A 45 8.69 1.87 3.27
C ALA A 45 7.25 1.36 3.37
N ALA A 46 6.51 1.79 4.39
CA ALA A 46 5.10 1.42 4.56
C ALA A 46 4.20 1.97 3.44
N LEU A 47 4.36 3.25 3.07
CA LEU A 47 3.61 3.85 1.97
C LEU A 47 3.90 3.14 0.64
N GLY A 48 5.15 2.77 0.37
CA GLY A 48 5.52 1.98 -0.79
C GLY A 48 4.87 0.59 -0.81
N GLN A 49 4.85 -0.10 0.33
CA GLN A 49 4.17 -1.39 0.46
C GLN A 49 2.67 -1.28 0.21
N ILE A 50 2.01 -0.24 0.74
CA ILE A 50 0.58 0.03 0.51
C ILE A 50 0.32 0.27 -0.98
N LEU A 51 1.12 1.13 -1.62
CA LEU A 51 1.00 1.42 -3.05
C LEU A 51 1.14 0.16 -3.90
N HIS A 52 2.15 -0.67 -3.64
CA HIS A 52 2.33 -1.93 -4.37
C HIS A 52 1.16 -2.90 -4.15
N GLY A 53 0.65 -3.01 -2.92
CA GLY A 53 -0.52 -3.82 -2.62
C GLY A 53 -1.77 -3.36 -3.39
N LEU A 54 -2.00 -2.04 -3.45
CA LEU A 54 -3.11 -1.45 -4.20
C LEU A 54 -2.96 -1.72 -5.71
N LEU A 55 -1.77 -1.55 -6.27
CA LEU A 55 -1.49 -1.82 -7.68
C LEU A 55 -1.70 -3.30 -8.03
N LEU A 56 -1.20 -4.22 -7.21
CA LEU A 56 -1.41 -5.65 -7.41
C LEU A 56 -2.88 -6.04 -7.30
N ASN A 57 -3.62 -5.45 -6.35
CA ASN A 57 -5.05 -5.70 -6.20
C ASN A 57 -5.84 -5.16 -7.41
N ALA A 58 -5.54 -3.95 -7.88
CA ALA A 58 -6.16 -3.38 -9.08
C ALA A 58 -5.88 -4.25 -10.31
N TRP A 59 -4.62 -4.65 -10.51
CA TRP A 59 -4.21 -5.56 -11.57
C TRP A 59 -4.98 -6.89 -11.51
N SER A 60 -5.04 -7.51 -10.33
CA SER A 60 -5.73 -8.79 -10.14
C SER A 60 -7.23 -8.68 -10.43
N ARG A 61 -7.85 -7.52 -10.19
CA ARG A 61 -9.25 -7.28 -10.50
C ARG A 61 -9.49 -7.05 -11.99
N GLU A 62 -8.60 -6.34 -12.67
CA GLU A 62 -8.75 -6.02 -14.09
C GLU A 62 -8.42 -7.21 -15.01
N TYR A 63 -7.36 -7.95 -14.69
CA TYR A 63 -6.86 -9.02 -15.57
C TYR A 63 -7.09 -10.43 -15.02
N GLY A 64 -7.56 -10.58 -13.77
CA GLY A 64 -7.78 -11.89 -13.17
C GLY A 64 -6.51 -12.65 -12.77
N PHE A 65 -5.33 -12.03 -12.89
CA PHE A 65 -4.06 -12.65 -12.53
C PHE A 65 -3.58 -12.17 -11.16
N SER A 66 -3.26 -13.11 -10.27
CA SER A 66 -2.79 -12.82 -8.91
C SER A 66 -1.34 -12.34 -8.84
N SER A 67 -0.60 -12.32 -9.96
CA SER A 67 0.74 -11.72 -10.05
C SER A 67 1.10 -11.33 -11.48
N PHE A 68 2.05 -10.39 -11.60
CA PHE A 68 2.63 -9.99 -12.88
C PHE A 68 3.25 -11.16 -13.65
N LYS A 69 3.90 -12.10 -12.93
CA LYS A 69 4.52 -13.27 -13.54
C LYS A 69 3.50 -14.17 -14.23
N LEU A 70 2.37 -14.46 -13.57
CA LEU A 70 1.30 -15.29 -14.14
C LEU A 70 0.69 -14.65 -15.40
N PHE A 71 0.55 -13.32 -15.40
CA PHE A 71 0.15 -12.60 -16.60
C PHE A 71 1.18 -12.75 -17.73
N ALA A 72 2.46 -12.51 -17.45
CA ALA A 72 3.52 -12.63 -18.46
C ALA A 72 3.58 -14.04 -19.07
N ASP A 73 3.48 -15.08 -18.24
CA ASP A 73 3.45 -16.48 -18.67
C ASP A 73 2.23 -16.79 -19.55
N SER A 74 1.07 -16.17 -19.29
CA SER A 74 -0.14 -16.32 -20.12
C SER A 74 0.02 -15.74 -21.53
N LYS A 75 0.82 -14.67 -21.68
CA LYS A 75 1.08 -14.02 -22.97
C LYS A 75 2.17 -14.74 -23.75
N LEU A 76 3.14 -15.33 -23.07
CA LEU A 76 4.19 -16.15 -23.70
C LEU A 76 3.67 -17.48 -24.24
N LYS A 77 2.62 -18.06 -23.64
CA LYS A 77 1.98 -19.29 -24.16
C LYS A 77 1.05 -19.06 -25.36
N ALA A 78 0.74 -17.81 -25.67
CA ALA A 78 -0.16 -17.44 -26.77
C ALA A 78 0.59 -17.00 -28.05
N ALA A 79 1.92 -17.00 -28.02
CA ALA A 79 2.82 -16.74 -29.15
C ALA A 79 3.50 -18.04 -29.59
#